data_AF-K2BY60-F1
#
_entry.id   AF-K2BY60-F1
#
_cell.length_a   1.000
_cell.length_b   1.000
_cell.length_c   1.000
_cell.angle_alpha   90.00
_cell.angle_beta   90.00
_cell.angle_gamma   90.00
#
_symmetry.space_group_name_H-M   'P 1'
#
loop_
_entity.id
_entity.type
_entity.pdbx_description
1 polymer ?
#
loop_
_entity_poly.entity_id
_entity_poly.type
_entity_poly.pdbx_seq_one_letter_code
_entity_poly.pdbx_strand_id
1 'polypeptide(L)'
;MSTEFASADLTAGQLNAIVKKLGGHDGAMRFLRDELVVSERVKRWREVDGVIYLTVTLDKPTTGDKWIPRTEKKGNRVEENYGKPVLRSKDFKSSAAGTYEIVVLKGSLFEDNDRITQNIRAKAKE
;
A
#
# COMPACT_ATOMS: atom_id res chain seq x y z
N MET A 1 -6.65 -41.13 -9.94
CA MET A 1 -6.82 -39.66 -9.85
C MET A 1 -8.04 -39.41 -9.00
N SER A 2 -7.96 -38.53 -7.99
CA SER A 2 -9.14 -38.15 -7.21
C SER A 2 -10.19 -37.59 -8.16
N THR A 3 -11.40 -38.14 -8.11
CA THR A 3 -12.57 -37.73 -8.91
C THR A 3 -13.30 -36.53 -8.30
N GLU A 4 -12.67 -35.87 -7.33
CA GLU A 4 -13.25 -34.76 -6.61
C GLU A 4 -13.19 -33.49 -7.46
N PHE A 5 -14.34 -32.83 -7.62
CA PHE A 5 -14.41 -31.54 -8.28
C PHE A 5 -13.59 -30.52 -7.49
N ALA A 6 -12.75 -29.73 -8.16
CA ALA A 6 -12.00 -28.64 -7.53
C ALA A 6 -12.92 -27.57 -6.86
N SER A 7 -14.22 -27.61 -7.16
CA SER A 7 -15.25 -26.77 -6.57
C SER A 7 -16.08 -27.46 -5.48
N ALA A 8 -15.69 -28.64 -4.98
CA ALA A 8 -16.48 -29.41 -4.01
C ALA A 8 -16.83 -28.59 -2.75
N ASP A 9 -15.90 -27.77 -2.27
CA ASP A 9 -16.08 -26.90 -1.10
C ASP A 9 -16.59 -25.49 -1.44
N LEU A 10 -16.90 -25.22 -2.72
CA LEU A 10 -17.42 -23.93 -3.16
C LEU A 10 -18.93 -24.00 -3.34
N THR A 11 -19.63 -23.07 -2.69
CA THR A 11 -21.06 -22.85 -2.92
C THR A 11 -21.31 -22.31 -4.33
N ALA A 12 -22.51 -22.55 -4.86
CA ALA A 12 -22.96 -21.94 -6.12
C ALA A 12 -22.85 -20.39 -6.10
N GLY A 13 -23.05 -19.77 -4.92
CA GLY A 13 -22.86 -18.34 -4.73
C GLY A 13 -21.39 -17.90 -4.91
N GLN A 14 -20.43 -18.65 -4.37
CA GLN A 14 -19.00 -18.38 -4.55
C GLN A 14 -18.57 -18.58 -6.01
N LEU A 15 -19.08 -19.62 -6.67
CA LEU A 15 -18.82 -19.85 -8.10
C LEU A 15 -19.34 -18.68 -8.96
N ASN A 16 -20.57 -18.22 -8.72
CA ASN A 16 -21.11 -17.04 -9.41
C ASN A 16 -20.27 -15.78 -9.14
N ALA A 17 -19.79 -15.59 -7.91
CA ALA A 17 -18.93 -14.46 -7.58
C ALA A 17 -17.59 -14.50 -8.33
N ILE A 18 -17.00 -15.68 -8.53
CA ILE A 18 -15.79 -15.86 -9.35
C ILE A 18 -16.08 -15.44 -10.80
N VAL A 19 -17.16 -15.94 -11.40
CA VAL A 19 -17.56 -15.58 -12.78
C VAL A 19 -17.77 -14.07 -12.91
N LYS A 20 -18.46 -13.44 -11.94
CA LYS A 20 -18.62 -11.98 -11.92
C LYS A 20 -17.29 -11.22 -11.84
N LYS A 21 -16.35 -11.69 -11.03
CA LYS A 21 -15.01 -11.08 -10.89
C LYS A 21 -14.17 -11.21 -12.16
N LEU A 22 -14.39 -12.25 -12.96
CA LEU A 22 -13.74 -12.43 -14.27
C LEU A 22 -14.33 -11.54 -15.37
N GLY A 23 -15.43 -10.81 -15.09
CA GLY A 23 -16.13 -9.99 -16.09
C GLY A 23 -17.41 -10.64 -16.63
N GLY A 24 -18.00 -11.60 -15.91
CA GLY A 24 -19.19 -12.33 -16.34
C GLY A 24 -18.86 -13.58 -17.16
N HIS A 25 -19.87 -14.11 -17.86
CA HIS A 25 -19.73 -15.34 -18.66
C HIS A 25 -18.62 -15.23 -19.71
N ASP A 26 -18.59 -14.13 -20.46
CA ASP A 26 -17.58 -13.90 -21.50
C ASP A 26 -16.17 -13.88 -20.91
N GLY A 27 -16.00 -13.20 -19.77
CA GLY A 27 -14.75 -13.18 -19.03
C GLY A 27 -14.32 -14.58 -18.57
N ALA A 28 -15.25 -15.37 -18.03
CA ALA A 28 -14.97 -16.75 -17.63
C ALA A 28 -14.58 -17.62 -18.84
N MET A 29 -15.26 -17.49 -19.98
CA MET A 29 -14.93 -18.26 -21.18
C MET A 29 -13.59 -17.86 -21.79
N ARG A 30 -13.24 -16.58 -21.75
CA ARG A 30 -11.90 -16.10 -22.16
C ARG A 30 -10.82 -16.63 -21.22
N PHE A 31 -11.07 -16.67 -19.91
CA PHE A 31 -10.17 -17.28 -18.93
C PHE A 31 -9.96 -18.79 -19.19
N LEU A 32 -11.02 -19.54 -19.50
CA LEU A 32 -10.93 -20.97 -19.85
C LEU A 32 -10.21 -21.25 -21.19
N ARG A 33 -10.02 -20.23 -22.04
CA ARG A 33 -9.25 -20.30 -23.29
C ARG A 33 -7.85 -19.70 -23.17
N ASP A 34 -7.38 -19.46 -21.93
CA ASP A 34 -6.07 -18.86 -21.65
C ASP A 34 -5.88 -17.44 -22.23
N GLU A 35 -6.96 -16.74 -22.59
CA GLU A 35 -6.92 -15.36 -23.07
C GLU A 35 -6.88 -14.33 -21.91
N LEU A 36 -7.10 -14.78 -20.67
CA LEU A 36 -7.02 -13.99 -19.45
C LEU A 36 -6.15 -14.72 -18.42
N VAL A 37 -5.38 -13.95 -17.65
CA VAL A 37 -4.58 -14.45 -16.53
C VAL A 37 -5.10 -13.83 -15.24
N VAL A 38 -5.33 -14.67 -14.23
CA VAL A 38 -5.57 -14.23 -12.86
C VAL A 38 -4.23 -14.26 -12.13
N SER A 39 -3.79 -13.11 -11.64
CA SER A 39 -2.59 -13.00 -10.81
C SER A 39 -2.95 -12.57 -9.41
N GLU A 40 -2.12 -12.96 -8.45
CA GLU A 40 -2.21 -12.41 -7.11
C GLU A 40 -2.03 -10.89 -7.17
N ARG A 41 -2.81 -10.16 -6.35
CA ARG A 41 -2.56 -8.73 -6.18
C ARG A 41 -1.16 -8.58 -5.61
N VAL A 42 -0.34 -7.78 -6.28
CA VAL A 42 0.94 -7.32 -5.74
C VAL A 42 0.66 -6.54 -4.46
N LYS A 43 0.83 -7.20 -3.31
CA LYS A 43 0.70 -6.56 -2.01
C LYS A 43 1.95 -5.68 -1.83
N ARG A 44 1.78 -4.37 -1.98
CA ARG A 44 2.88 -3.39 -1.90
C ARG A 44 3.38 -3.12 -0.48
N TRP A 45 2.83 -3.84 0.50
CA TRP A 45 3.18 -3.74 1.90
C TRP A 45 2.98 -5.09 2.59
N ARG A 46 3.77 -5.33 3.63
CA ARG A 46 3.59 -6.47 4.55
C ARG A 46 3.35 -5.95 5.94
N GLU A 47 2.69 -6.74 6.77
CA GLU A 47 2.53 -6.45 8.19
C GLU A 47 3.09 -7.61 8.99
N VAL A 48 3.94 -7.28 9.96
CA VAL A 48 4.59 -8.21 10.87
C VAL A 48 4.46 -7.61 12.26
N ASP A 49 3.86 -8.34 13.19
CA ASP A 49 3.67 -7.92 14.59
C ASP A 49 3.06 -6.52 14.75
N GLY A 50 2.05 -6.20 13.93
CA GLY A 50 1.38 -4.90 13.95
C GLY A 50 2.16 -3.74 13.31
N VAL A 51 3.35 -3.99 12.76
CA VAL A 51 4.17 -3.01 12.04
C VAL A 51 3.98 -3.18 10.53
N ILE A 52 3.70 -2.09 9.82
CA ILE A 52 3.55 -2.11 8.35
C ILE A 52 4.88 -1.73 7.71
N TYR A 53 5.35 -2.55 6.77
CA TYR A 53 6.52 -2.30 5.94
C TYR A 53 6.09 -2.12 4.50
N LEU A 54 6.54 -1.05 3.86
CA LEU A 54 6.27 -0.79 2.44
C LEU A 54 7.48 -0.21 1.75
N THR A 55 7.66 -0.55 0.47
CA THR A 55 8.81 -0.10 -0.31
C THR A 55 8.43 1.09 -1.19
N VAL A 56 9.21 2.16 -1.13
CA VAL A 56 9.07 3.34 -1.98
C VAL A 56 10.35 3.54 -2.77
N THR A 57 10.23 3.58 -4.09
CA THR A 57 11.33 3.96 -4.99
C THR A 57 11.19 5.43 -5.36
N LEU A 58 12.27 6.19 -5.17
CA LEU A 58 12.40 7.58 -5.58
C LEU A 58 13.36 7.65 -6.77
N ASP A 59 12.85 8.03 -7.94
CA ASP A 59 13.65 8.12 -9.16
C ASP A 59 14.70 9.24 -9.09
N LYS A 60 14.40 10.33 -8.38
CA LYS A 60 15.28 11.49 -8.22
C LYS A 60 14.99 12.25 -6.91
N PRO A 61 15.99 12.95 -6.36
CA PRO A 61 15.76 13.89 -5.26
C PRO A 61 14.69 14.91 -5.64
N THR A 62 13.74 15.16 -4.74
CA THR A 62 12.63 16.09 -4.95
C THR A 62 12.58 17.08 -3.80
N THR A 63 12.77 18.37 -4.12
CA THR A 63 12.68 19.45 -3.14
C THR A 63 11.27 19.57 -2.58
N GLY A 64 11.12 20.10 -1.37
CA GLY A 64 9.81 20.23 -0.73
C GLY A 64 8.85 21.10 -1.54
N ASP A 65 9.34 22.19 -2.17
CA ASP A 65 8.52 22.99 -3.09
C ASP A 65 8.00 22.18 -4.29
N LYS A 66 8.77 21.22 -4.80
CA LYS A 66 8.33 20.34 -5.90
C LYS A 66 7.35 19.26 -5.44
N TRP A 67 7.31 18.94 -4.14
CA TRP A 67 6.33 18.01 -3.59
C TRP A 67 4.91 18.58 -3.59
N ILE A 68 4.74 19.90 -3.43
CA ILE A 68 3.42 20.55 -3.41
C ILE A 68 2.62 20.28 -4.70
N PRO A 69 3.07 20.73 -5.89
CA PRO A 69 2.32 20.50 -7.13
C PRO A 69 2.24 19.01 -7.50
N ARG A 70 3.23 18.19 -7.12
CA ARG A 70 3.22 16.74 -7.36
C ARG A 70 2.10 16.03 -6.58
N THR A 71 1.85 16.48 -5.35
CA THR A 71 0.84 15.92 -4.44
C THR A 71 -0.54 16.41 -4.84
N GLU A 72 -0.68 17.71 -5.13
CA GLU A 72 -1.93 18.33 -5.56
C GLU A 72 -2.42 17.81 -6.92
N LYS A 73 -1.51 17.57 -7.88
CA LYS A 73 -1.84 16.94 -9.17
C LYS A 73 -2.48 15.55 -9.03
N LYS A 74 -2.21 14.85 -7.93
CA LYS A 74 -2.82 13.55 -7.60
C LYS A 74 -4.11 13.67 -6.78
N GLY A 75 -4.64 14.88 -6.63
CA GLY A 75 -5.85 15.14 -5.85
C GLY A 75 -5.63 15.28 -4.34
N ASN A 76 -4.38 15.30 -3.87
CA ASN A 76 -4.07 15.42 -2.45
C ASN A 76 -3.71 16.89 -2.13
N ARG A 77 -4.61 17.62 -1.49
CA ARG A 77 -4.38 19.02 -1.11
C ARG A 77 -3.33 19.11 -0.02
N VAL A 78 -2.29 19.93 -0.23
CA VAL A 78 -1.34 20.31 0.82
C VAL A 78 -1.87 21.55 1.53
N GLU A 79 -1.99 21.48 2.85
CA GLU A 79 -2.57 22.56 3.66
C GLU A 79 -1.64 23.78 3.68
N GLU A 80 -2.24 24.98 3.58
CA GLU A 80 -1.50 26.23 3.30
C GLU A 80 -0.74 26.74 4.52
N ASN A 81 -1.24 26.54 5.75
CA ASN A 81 -0.68 27.16 6.96
C ASN A 81 0.37 26.30 7.67
N TYR A 82 0.41 24.99 7.40
CA TYR A 82 1.33 24.03 8.01
C TYR A 82 2.05 23.22 6.95
N GLY A 83 1.31 22.58 6.02
CA GLY A 83 1.88 21.65 5.05
C GLY A 83 2.89 22.31 4.11
N LYS A 84 2.49 23.39 3.44
CA LYS A 84 3.37 24.11 2.50
C LYS A 84 4.56 24.79 3.21
N PRO A 85 4.39 25.46 4.38
CA PRO A 85 5.51 26.00 5.14
C PRO A 85 6.55 24.96 5.55
N VAL A 86 6.14 23.77 6.00
CA VAL A 86 7.08 22.68 6.35
C VAL A 86 7.88 22.22 5.13
N LEU A 87 7.24 22.05 3.98
CA LEU A 87 7.91 21.68 2.74
C LEU A 87 8.84 22.77 2.21
N ARG A 88 8.53 24.04 2.45
CA ARG A 88 9.35 25.20 2.07
C ARG A 88 10.44 25.56 3.07
N SER A 89 10.44 24.92 4.24
CA SER A 89 11.40 25.22 5.29
C SER A 89 12.83 24.93 4.83
N LYS A 90 13.77 25.76 5.26
CA LYS A 90 15.21 25.50 5.15
C LYS A 90 15.64 24.19 5.83
N ASP A 91 14.84 23.70 6.77
CA ASP A 91 15.09 22.46 7.49
C ASP A 91 14.60 21.23 6.72
N PHE A 92 13.87 21.41 5.61
CA PHE A 92 13.46 20.32 4.75
C PHE A 92 14.67 19.66 4.08
N LYS A 93 14.84 18.36 4.31
CA LYS A 93 15.90 17.56 3.70
C LYS A 93 15.29 16.58 2.71
N SER A 94 15.57 16.76 1.42
CA SER A 94 15.17 15.81 0.39
C SER A 94 15.86 14.47 0.63
N SER A 95 15.11 13.38 0.49
CA SER A 95 15.69 12.05 0.31
C SER A 95 16.46 11.98 -1.01
N ALA A 96 17.50 11.15 -1.06
CA ALA A 96 18.22 10.86 -2.30
C ALA A 96 17.35 10.01 -3.25
N ALA A 97 17.83 9.83 -4.49
CA ALA A 97 17.27 8.77 -5.33
C ALA A 97 17.59 7.40 -4.70
N GLY A 98 16.67 6.46 -4.83
CA GLY A 98 16.87 5.11 -4.30
C GLY A 98 15.58 4.44 -3.86
N THR A 99 15.74 3.21 -3.37
CA THR A 99 14.65 2.42 -2.82
C THR A 99 14.74 2.47 -1.30
N TYR A 100 13.64 2.86 -0.67
CA TYR A 100 13.50 3.00 0.77
C TYR A 100 12.47 2.01 1.29
N GLU A 101 12.78 1.34 2.39
CA GLU A 101 11.77 0.67 3.19
C GLU A 101 11.21 1.67 4.20
N ILE A 102 9.90 1.89 4.13
CA ILE A 102 9.15 2.72 5.05
C ILE A 102 8.50 1.82 6.08
N VAL A 103 8.76 2.11 7.35
CA VAL A 103 8.18 1.43 8.50
C VAL A 103 7.11 2.33 9.10
N VAL A 104 5.90 1.79 9.26
CA VAL A 104 4.78 2.48 9.90
C VAL A 104 4.41 1.71 11.16
N LEU A 105 4.73 2.31 12.30
CA LEU A 105 4.36 1.82 13.63
C LEU A 105 2.90 2.19 13.89
N LYS A 106 2.03 1.19 14.08
CA LYS A 106 0.63 1.45 14.43
C LYS A 106 0.53 2.01 15.84
N GLY A 107 -0.45 2.89 16.07
CA GLY A 107 -0.71 3.45 17.39
C GLY A 107 -1.03 2.39 18.44
N SER A 108 -1.61 1.26 18.03
CA SER A 108 -1.92 0.11 18.89
C SER A 108 -0.68 -0.64 19.43
N LEU A 109 0.54 -0.25 19.01
CA LEU A 109 1.78 -0.78 19.58
C LEU A 109 2.19 -0.05 20.87
N PHE A 110 1.47 1.01 21.24
CA PHE A 110 1.76 1.84 22.39
C PHE A 110 0.48 2.02 23.21
N GLU A 111 0.60 1.96 24.53
CA GLU A 111 -0.41 2.54 25.41
C GLU A 111 -0.45 4.06 25.20
N ASP A 112 -1.58 4.70 25.47
CA ASP A 112 -1.77 6.13 25.19
C ASP A 112 -0.70 7.02 25.84
N ASN A 113 -0.30 6.69 27.08
CA ASN A 113 0.76 7.38 27.82
C ASN A 113 2.17 7.05 27.31
N ASP A 114 2.34 5.92 26.63
CA ASP A 114 3.63 5.47 26.09
C ASP A 114 3.84 5.93 24.64
N ARG A 115 2.80 6.48 23.99
CA ARG A 115 2.87 7.05 22.63
C ARG A 115 3.55 8.43 22.63
N ILE A 116 4.72 8.51 23.23
CA ILE A 116 5.58 9.70 23.30
C ILE A 116 6.76 9.57 22.34
N THR A 117 7.30 10.71 21.87
CA THR A 117 8.38 10.77 20.88
C THR A 117 9.60 9.93 21.24
N GLN A 118 9.96 9.87 22.53
CA GLN A 118 11.09 9.07 23.02
C GLN A 118 10.88 7.57 22.76
N ASN A 119 9.72 7.04 23.13
CA ASN A 119 9.39 5.61 23.00
C ASN A 119 9.20 5.23 21.53
N ILE A 120 8.55 6.08 20.73
CA ILE A 120 8.40 5.87 19.29
C ILE A 120 9.78 5.77 18.62
N ARG A 121 10.74 6.62 18.99
CA ARG A 121 12.11 6.59 18.47
C ARG A 121 12.90 5.38 18.95
N ALA A 122 12.65 4.89 20.17
CA ALA A 122 13.25 3.66 20.65
C ALA A 122 12.76 2.46 19.84
N LYS A 123 11.43 2.36 19.67
CA LYS A 123 10.80 1.28 18.90
C LYS A 123 11.23 1.26 17.42
N ALA A 124 11.45 2.44 16.83
CA ALA A 124 11.92 2.55 15.44
C ALA A 124 13.37 2.06 15.22
N LYS A 125 14.13 1.74 16.29
CA LYS A 125 15.50 1.21 16.21
C LYS A 125 15.59 -0.30 16.43
N GLU A 126 14.50 -0.92 16.88
CA GLU A 126 14.37 -2.38 17.00
C GLU A 126 14.16 -3.01 15.61
#